data_AF-A0A2N9GG45-F1
#
_entry.id   AF-A0A2N9GG45-F1
#
_cell.length_a   1.000
_cell.length_b   1.000
_cell.length_c   1.000
_cell.angle_alpha   90.00
_cell.angle_beta   90.00
_cell.angle_gamma   90.00
#
_symmetry.space_group_name_H-M   'P 1'
#
loop_
_entity.id
_entity.type
_entity.pdbx_description
1 polymer ?
#
loop_
_entity_poly.entity_id
_entity_poly.type
_entity_poly.pdbx_seq_one_letter_code
_entity_poly.pdbx_strand_id
1 'polypeptide(L)'
;MVAVARIMNATLVIPQLDKRSFWKDSSTFSDIFDELHFIESLERDIRIVKELPKNLETVARARKHFTSWSGVGYYEEMKQLWKEYQVIHVAKSDSRLANNNLPLDIQRLRCRALYHALRFSPPIESLGKKLVERLRTRGGRYIALHLRYEKDMLSFTGCTYGLTDAESEELRIMRETTNHWKVKEINSTEQRIGGFCPLTPREVGIFLRALGYPPSTLIYIAAGEIYGGDTRLSELMSRFPNLVFKETLATKEELEAFTSHASQTAALDYIISVESDVFVPSHSGNMARTVKGHRRYLGHRKTITPDRKGLVKVFDKMETEQLKEGSSFSLLVRQMHENS
;
A
#
# COMPACT_ATOMS: atom_id res chain seq x y z
N MET A 1 0.55 12.77 10.78
CA MET A 1 0.43 13.62 11.98
C MET A 1 1.64 14.52 12.24
N VAL A 2 2.88 14.13 11.91
CA VAL A 2 4.07 15.00 12.07
C VAL A 2 3.86 16.43 11.55
N ALA A 3 3.44 16.58 10.29
CA ALA A 3 3.16 17.89 9.69
C ALA A 3 2.04 18.67 10.42
N VAL A 4 1.00 17.99 10.90
CA VAL A 4 -0.08 18.62 11.68
C VAL A 4 0.45 19.10 13.04
N ALA A 5 1.28 18.30 13.71
CA ALA A 5 1.93 18.71 14.94
C ALA A 5 2.83 19.94 14.73
N ARG A 6 3.55 20.02 13.60
CA ARG A 6 4.32 21.20 13.22
C ARG A 6 3.45 22.43 13.05
N ILE A 7 2.35 22.32 12.28
CA ILE A 7 1.41 23.44 12.04
C ILE A 7 0.82 23.90 13.36
N MET A 8 0.33 22.98 14.20
CA MET A 8 -0.33 23.28 15.48
C MET A 8 0.63 23.68 16.61
N ASN A 9 1.95 23.70 16.36
CA ASN A 9 3.00 23.88 17.37
C ASN A 9 2.86 22.93 18.57
N ALA A 10 2.69 21.64 18.26
CA ALA A 10 2.40 20.60 19.24
C ALA A 10 3.59 19.63 19.41
N THR A 11 3.68 19.04 20.59
CA THR A 11 4.50 17.83 20.81
C THR A 11 3.71 16.61 20.33
N LEU A 12 4.34 15.76 19.52
CA LEU A 12 3.74 14.50 19.08
C LEU A 12 4.08 13.38 20.07
N VAL A 13 3.07 12.67 20.56
CA VAL A 13 3.27 11.39 21.23
C VAL A 13 3.32 10.29 20.16
N ILE A 14 4.22 9.31 20.30
CA ILE A 14 4.30 8.16 19.38
C ILE A 14 2.89 7.55 19.20
N PRO A 15 2.44 7.36 17.95
CA PRO A 15 1.07 6.98 17.68
C PRO A 15 0.79 5.54 18.12
N GLN A 16 -0.39 5.32 18.67
CA GLN A 16 -0.91 3.98 18.92
C GLN A 16 -1.51 3.43 17.62
N LEU A 17 -1.09 2.23 17.24
CA LEU A 17 -1.63 1.52 16.08
C LEU A 17 -2.98 0.87 16.44
N ASP A 18 -3.88 0.83 15.46
CA ASP A 18 -5.19 0.20 15.66
C ASP A 18 -5.06 -1.33 15.61
N LYS A 19 -5.39 -1.97 16.73
CA LYS A 19 -5.34 -3.44 16.91
C LYS A 19 -6.71 -4.11 16.75
N ARG A 20 -7.78 -3.33 16.57
CA ARG A 20 -9.18 -3.81 16.58
C ARG A 20 -9.82 -3.92 15.20
N SER A 21 -9.13 -3.42 14.18
CA SER A 21 -9.58 -3.47 12.78
C SER A 21 -9.39 -4.84 12.13
N PHE A 22 -9.70 -4.93 10.83
CA PHE A 22 -9.76 -6.15 10.01
C PHE A 22 -8.60 -7.13 10.23
N TRP A 23 -7.36 -6.63 10.27
CA TRP A 23 -6.14 -7.46 10.34
C TRP A 23 -5.77 -7.97 11.74
N LYS A 24 -6.41 -7.46 12.79
CA LYS A 24 -6.21 -7.86 14.21
C LYS A 24 -4.75 -8.03 14.64
N ASP A 25 -3.86 -7.19 14.12
CA ASP A 25 -2.43 -7.22 14.41
C ASP A 25 -2.15 -6.56 15.77
N SER A 26 -1.33 -7.22 16.60
CA SER A 26 -0.98 -6.75 17.95
C SER A 26 0.27 -5.86 17.99
N SER A 27 0.94 -5.65 16.86
CA SER A 27 2.17 -4.86 16.75
C SER A 27 2.01 -3.45 17.32
N THR A 28 3.03 -2.99 18.01
CA THR A 28 3.22 -1.60 18.43
C THR A 28 3.98 -0.81 17.36
N PHE A 29 4.14 0.50 17.56
CA PHE A 29 4.94 1.32 16.67
C PHE A 29 6.38 0.81 16.55
N SER A 30 7.00 0.46 17.69
CA SER A 30 8.41 0.04 17.77
C SER A 30 8.66 -1.37 17.25
N ASP A 31 7.63 -2.22 17.17
CA ASP A 31 7.74 -3.53 16.53
C ASP A 31 7.93 -3.38 15.01
N ILE A 32 7.31 -2.35 14.41
CA ILE A 32 7.31 -2.12 12.96
C ILE A 32 8.39 -1.11 12.55
N PHE A 33 8.57 -0.04 13.32
CA PHE A 33 9.41 1.10 12.96
C PHE A 33 10.55 1.28 13.96
N ASP A 34 11.67 1.81 13.48
CA ASP A 34 12.76 2.26 14.34
C ASP A 34 12.33 3.56 15.07
N GLU A 35 11.79 3.40 16.27
CA GLU A 35 11.26 4.49 17.09
C GLU A 35 12.33 5.55 17.40
N LEU A 36 13.56 5.11 17.70
CA LEU A 36 14.64 6.02 18.03
C LEU A 36 15.03 6.85 16.81
N HIS A 37 15.26 6.20 15.67
CA HIS A 37 15.54 6.89 14.40
C HIS A 37 14.43 7.85 14.01
N PHE A 38 13.16 7.49 14.23
CA PHE A 38 12.02 8.36 13.94
C PHE A 38 12.03 9.64 14.79
N ILE A 39 12.35 9.54 16.08
CA ILE A 39 12.45 10.68 17.00
C ILE A 39 13.64 11.57 16.62
N GLU A 40 14.82 10.98 16.47
CA GLU A 40 16.07 11.70 16.17
C GLU A 40 16.02 12.39 14.80
N SER A 41 15.48 11.72 13.77
CA SER A 41 15.35 12.27 12.41
C SER A 41 14.46 13.50 12.31
N LEU A 42 13.58 13.73 13.30
CA LEU A 42 12.58 14.80 13.30
C LEU A 42 12.79 15.80 14.45
N GLU A 43 13.87 15.68 15.23
CA GLU A 43 14.12 16.49 16.44
C GLU A 43 14.13 18.00 16.16
N ARG A 44 14.59 18.39 14.96
CA ARG A 44 14.68 19.79 14.52
C ARG A 44 13.37 20.33 13.95
N ASP A 45 12.40 19.45 13.71
CA ASP A 45 11.11 19.80 13.13
C ASP A 45 10.02 19.93 14.20
N ILE A 46 9.90 18.89 15.02
CA ILE A 46 8.91 18.81 16.09
C ILE A 46 9.48 18.05 17.28
N ARG A 47 8.98 18.36 18.48
CA ARG A 47 9.24 17.52 19.64
C ARG A 47 8.39 16.25 19.53
N ILE A 48 9.03 15.10 19.70
CA ILE A 48 8.37 13.79 19.76
C ILE A 48 8.70 13.13 21.09
N VAL A 49 7.71 12.56 21.76
CA VAL A 49 7.86 11.82 23.02
C VAL A 49 7.27 10.42 22.88
N LYS A 50 7.89 9.43 23.53
CA LYS A 50 7.46 8.02 23.47
C LYS A 50 6.07 7.83 24.08
N GLU A 51 5.87 8.40 25.26
CA GLU A 51 4.64 8.27 26.02
C GLU A 51 4.14 9.64 26.48
N LEU A 52 2.85 9.70 26.81
CA LEU A 52 2.28 10.89 27.41
C LEU A 52 2.90 11.09 28.81
N PRO A 53 3.40 12.29 29.15
CA PRO A 53 3.93 12.55 30.49
C PRO A 53 2.91 12.23 31.59
N LYS A 54 3.35 11.58 32.68
CA LYS A 54 2.48 11.11 33.78
C LYS A 54 1.58 12.21 34.36
N ASN A 55 2.10 13.44 34.47
CA ASN A 55 1.35 14.59 34.96
C ASN A 55 0.21 15.04 34.02
N LEU A 56 0.18 14.56 32.77
CA LEU A 56 -0.86 14.85 31.79
C LEU A 56 -1.84 13.67 31.61
N GLU A 57 -1.66 12.56 32.32
CA GLU A 57 -2.52 11.38 32.17
C GLU A 57 -3.96 11.61 32.67
N THR A 58 -4.11 12.41 33.72
CA THR A 58 -5.40 12.70 34.38
C THR A 58 -6.06 13.99 33.87
N VAL A 59 -5.36 14.77 33.04
CA VAL A 59 -5.88 16.03 32.50
C VAL A 59 -6.96 15.77 31.46
N ALA A 60 -7.96 16.65 31.40
CA ALA A 60 -9.01 16.61 30.38
C ALA A 60 -8.42 16.61 28.96
N ARG A 61 -8.94 15.73 28.10
CA ARG A 61 -8.44 15.54 26.73
C ARG A 61 -9.50 15.91 25.71
N ALA A 62 -9.13 16.69 24.71
CA ALA A 62 -9.98 16.87 23.53
C ALA A 62 -9.85 15.65 22.62
N ARG A 63 -10.93 14.89 22.44
CA ARG A 63 -10.99 13.86 21.40
C ARG A 63 -11.45 14.48 20.09
N LYS A 64 -10.63 14.39 19.04
CA LYS A 64 -10.94 14.99 17.73
C LYS A 64 -10.86 13.97 16.60
N HIS A 65 -11.83 14.07 15.71
CA HIS A 65 -11.78 13.55 14.35
C HIS A 65 -11.65 14.75 13.44
N PHE A 66 -10.43 15.10 13.05
CA PHE A 66 -10.21 16.25 12.18
C PHE A 66 -10.94 16.08 10.84
N THR A 67 -11.31 17.20 10.23
CA THR A 67 -11.93 17.19 8.90
C THR A 67 -10.95 16.59 7.87
N SER A 68 -11.46 15.75 6.98
CA SER A 68 -10.63 15.13 5.95
C SER A 68 -10.13 16.17 4.95
N TRP A 69 -8.89 16.02 4.49
CA TRP A 69 -8.27 16.90 3.49
C TRP A 69 -8.21 18.39 3.88
N SER A 70 -8.14 18.69 5.17
CA SER A 70 -8.03 20.06 5.67
C SER A 70 -6.69 20.71 5.30
N GLY A 71 -6.75 22.00 4.92
CA GLY A 71 -5.57 22.83 4.67
C GLY A 71 -4.95 23.39 5.96
N VAL A 72 -3.90 24.20 5.82
CA VAL A 72 -3.17 24.80 6.96
C VAL A 72 -4.08 25.67 7.82
N GLY A 73 -4.92 26.53 7.21
CA GLY A 73 -5.81 27.44 7.95
C GLY A 73 -6.73 26.73 8.94
N TYR A 74 -7.26 25.56 8.59
CA TYR A 74 -8.04 24.74 9.50
C TYR A 74 -7.25 24.35 10.76
N TYR A 75 -5.99 23.93 10.60
CA TYR A 75 -5.16 23.53 11.73
C TYR A 75 -4.66 24.72 12.55
N GLU A 76 -4.49 25.89 11.92
CA GLU A 76 -4.26 27.15 12.61
C GLU A 76 -5.46 27.52 13.50
N GLU A 77 -6.69 27.41 13.00
CA GLU A 77 -7.90 27.58 13.81
C GLU A 77 -7.96 26.55 14.94
N MET A 78 -7.64 25.28 14.68
CA MET A 78 -7.65 24.23 15.71
C MET A 78 -6.66 24.48 16.85
N LYS A 79 -5.69 25.41 16.73
CA LYS A 79 -4.85 25.84 17.86
C LYS A 79 -5.65 26.43 19.01
N GLN A 80 -6.87 26.90 18.77
CA GLN A 80 -7.73 27.40 19.85
C GLN A 80 -8.03 26.33 20.91
N LEU A 81 -7.93 25.04 20.58
CA LEU A 81 -8.10 23.93 21.53
C LEU A 81 -7.08 23.98 22.68
N TRP A 82 -5.90 24.57 22.46
CA TRP A 82 -4.88 24.72 23.49
C TRP A 82 -5.29 25.67 24.64
N LYS A 83 -6.33 26.48 24.45
CA LYS A 83 -6.88 27.35 25.51
C LYS A 83 -7.57 26.56 26.62
N GLU A 84 -8.12 25.40 26.29
CA GLU A 84 -8.94 24.58 27.20
C GLU A 84 -8.31 23.22 27.50
N TYR A 85 -7.50 22.68 26.58
CA TYR A 85 -6.96 21.33 26.66
C TYR A 85 -5.45 21.32 26.51
N GLN A 86 -4.78 20.53 27.35
CA GLN A 86 -3.34 20.27 27.22
C GLN A 86 -3.05 19.04 26.34
N VAL A 87 -4.04 18.18 26.13
CA VAL A 87 -3.90 16.93 25.38
C VAL A 87 -5.01 16.81 24.34
N ILE A 88 -4.64 16.59 23.08
CA ILE A 88 -5.58 16.33 21.99
C ILE A 88 -5.36 14.89 21.50
N HIS A 89 -6.38 14.04 21.67
CA HIS A 89 -6.39 12.69 21.12
C HIS A 89 -7.04 12.70 19.74
N VAL A 90 -6.24 12.49 18.70
CA VAL A 90 -6.69 12.47 17.31
C VAL A 90 -6.99 11.05 16.87
N ALA A 91 -8.26 10.69 16.80
CA ALA A 91 -8.70 9.36 16.38
C ALA A 91 -8.94 9.31 14.86
N LYS A 92 -8.57 8.18 14.22
CA LYS A 92 -8.68 7.97 12.76
C LYS A 92 -7.95 9.05 11.97
N SER A 93 -6.65 9.18 12.18
CA SER A 93 -5.82 10.29 11.66
C SER A 93 -5.41 10.16 10.19
N ASP A 94 -5.95 9.17 9.47
CA ASP A 94 -5.77 8.98 8.04
C ASP A 94 -6.45 10.10 7.23
N SER A 95 -5.79 10.51 6.13
CA SER A 95 -6.32 11.46 5.13
C SER A 95 -6.82 12.81 5.69
N ARG A 96 -6.24 13.31 6.80
CA ARG A 96 -6.68 14.56 7.46
C ARG A 96 -6.05 15.83 6.94
N LEU A 97 -4.82 15.78 6.44
CA LEU A 97 -4.14 16.95 5.87
C LEU A 97 -4.27 16.92 4.35
N ALA A 98 -4.57 18.06 3.74
CA ALA A 98 -4.67 18.23 2.31
C ALA A 98 -3.39 17.78 1.59
N ASN A 99 -3.51 17.24 0.37
CA ASN A 99 -2.32 16.86 -0.40
C ASN A 99 -1.64 18.06 -1.08
N ASN A 100 -2.44 19.01 -1.55
CA ASN A 100 -2.02 20.15 -2.35
C ASN A 100 -2.13 21.45 -1.56
N ASN A 101 -1.54 22.53 -2.09
CA ASN A 101 -1.64 23.89 -1.54
C ASN A 101 -1.13 24.02 -0.10
N LEU A 102 -0.23 23.12 0.32
CA LEU A 102 0.53 23.27 1.55
C LEU A 102 1.82 24.06 1.29
N PRO A 103 2.30 24.85 2.26
CA PRO A 103 3.62 25.46 2.21
C PRO A 103 4.73 24.44 1.90
N LEU A 104 5.77 24.88 1.19
CA LEU A 104 6.83 23.99 0.70
C LEU A 104 7.60 23.28 1.81
N ASP A 105 7.83 23.97 2.92
CA ASP A 105 8.47 23.41 4.12
C ASP A 105 7.61 22.29 4.74
N ILE A 106 6.29 22.47 4.80
CA ILE A 106 5.36 21.44 5.27
C ILE A 106 5.34 20.24 4.31
N GLN A 107 5.37 20.47 3.00
CA GLN A 107 5.46 19.37 2.01
C GLN A 107 6.77 18.59 2.15
N ARG A 108 7.90 19.29 2.30
CA ARG A 108 9.22 18.67 2.56
C ARG A 108 9.21 17.86 3.84
N LEU A 109 8.62 18.39 4.91
CA LEU A 109 8.47 17.68 6.18
C LEU A 109 7.62 16.41 6.03
N ARG A 110 6.53 16.44 5.25
CA ARG A 110 5.73 15.23 4.97
C ARG A 110 6.56 14.15 4.27
N CYS A 111 7.33 14.53 3.25
CA CYS A 111 8.21 13.61 2.53
C CYS A 111 9.31 13.04 3.44
N ARG A 112 10.01 13.89 4.20
CA ARG A 112 11.04 13.44 5.15
C ARG A 112 10.45 12.54 6.23
N ALA A 113 9.32 12.93 6.82
CA ALA A 113 8.67 12.11 7.84
C ALA A 113 8.27 10.72 7.31
N LEU A 114 7.72 10.65 6.09
CA LEU A 114 7.20 9.40 5.53
C LEU A 114 8.26 8.49 4.90
N TYR A 115 9.26 9.05 4.22
CA TYR A 115 10.22 8.28 3.43
C TYR A 115 11.64 8.24 4.00
N HIS A 116 11.91 9.01 5.06
CA HIS A 116 13.22 9.01 5.71
C HIS A 116 13.12 8.69 7.21
N ALA A 117 12.26 9.39 7.96
CA ALA A 117 12.14 9.18 9.40
C ALA A 117 11.37 7.90 9.75
N LEU A 118 10.29 7.58 9.01
CA LEU A 118 9.58 6.30 9.15
C LEU A 118 10.37 5.17 8.47
N ARG A 119 11.42 4.73 9.15
CA ARG A 119 12.22 3.56 8.78
C ARG A 119 11.70 2.34 9.54
N PHE A 120 11.73 1.16 8.91
CA PHE A 120 11.33 -0.06 9.61
C PHE A 120 12.33 -0.44 10.71
N SER A 121 11.87 -1.26 11.66
CA SER A 121 12.70 -1.75 12.75
C SER A 121 13.92 -2.53 12.22
N PRO A 122 15.06 -2.55 12.95
CA PRO A 122 16.27 -3.22 12.48
C PRO A 122 16.09 -4.69 12.03
N PRO A 123 15.26 -5.53 12.69
CA PRO A 123 14.99 -6.89 12.23
C PRO A 123 14.34 -6.94 10.84
N ILE A 124 13.33 -6.09 10.60
CA ILE A 124 12.61 -6.01 9.32
C ILE A 124 13.55 -5.51 8.23
N GLU A 125 14.31 -4.45 8.49
CA GLU A 125 15.30 -3.90 7.56
C GLU A 125 16.37 -4.92 7.18
N SER A 126 16.88 -5.67 8.16
CA SER A 126 17.92 -6.68 7.95
C SER A 126 17.42 -7.81 7.05
N LEU A 127 16.26 -8.40 7.38
CA LEU A 127 15.69 -9.46 6.56
C LEU A 127 15.27 -8.94 5.18
N GLY A 128 14.60 -7.79 5.10
CA GLY A 128 14.19 -7.19 3.83
C GLY A 128 15.37 -7.00 2.87
N LYS A 129 16.50 -6.46 3.36
CA LYS A 129 17.74 -6.33 2.57
C LYS A 129 18.31 -7.67 2.14
N LYS A 130 18.32 -8.66 3.04
CA LYS A 130 18.77 -10.03 2.72
C LYS A 130 17.93 -10.66 1.60
N LEU A 131 16.61 -10.48 1.62
CA LEU A 131 15.70 -10.98 0.59
C LEU A 131 15.90 -10.27 -0.75
N VAL A 132 16.12 -8.94 -0.73
CA VAL A 132 16.51 -8.19 -1.92
C VAL A 132 17.81 -8.74 -2.52
N GLU A 133 18.83 -8.98 -1.70
CA GLU A 133 20.11 -9.52 -2.18
C GLU A 133 19.96 -10.90 -2.82
N ARG A 134 19.11 -11.78 -2.26
CA ARG A 134 18.79 -13.08 -2.87
C ARG A 134 18.13 -12.94 -4.24
N LEU A 135 17.21 -12.00 -4.42
CA LEU A 135 16.58 -11.73 -5.72
C LEU A 135 17.61 -11.20 -6.73
N ARG A 136 18.50 -10.29 -6.29
CA ARG A 136 19.58 -9.74 -7.12
C ARG A 136 20.59 -10.80 -7.52
N THR A 137 20.99 -11.67 -6.60
CA THR A 137 21.87 -12.81 -6.90
C THR A 137 21.22 -13.79 -7.87
N ARG A 138 19.91 -14.04 -7.75
CA ARG A 138 19.17 -14.99 -8.60
C ARG A 138 18.98 -14.51 -10.03
N GLY A 139 18.64 -13.25 -10.25
CA GLY A 139 18.21 -12.75 -11.57
C GLY A 139 18.83 -11.44 -12.02
N GLY A 140 19.66 -10.79 -11.19
CA GLY A 140 20.23 -9.46 -11.41
C GLY A 140 19.20 -8.33 -11.32
N ARG A 141 18.09 -8.45 -12.06
CA ARG A 141 16.96 -7.53 -12.07
C ARG A 141 15.65 -8.28 -11.83
N TYR A 142 14.68 -7.60 -11.22
CA TYR A 142 13.36 -8.16 -10.97
C TYR A 142 12.26 -7.10 -10.99
N ILE A 143 11.05 -7.56 -11.31
CA ILE A 143 9.82 -6.79 -11.12
C ILE A 143 9.26 -7.13 -9.75
N ALA A 144 8.90 -6.12 -8.96
CA ALA A 144 7.99 -6.32 -7.83
C ALA A 144 6.56 -6.05 -8.29
N LEU A 145 5.76 -7.10 -8.33
CA LEU A 145 4.34 -7.04 -8.66
C LEU A 145 3.54 -7.04 -7.36
N HIS A 146 2.93 -5.91 -7.03
CA HIS A 146 1.99 -5.82 -5.93
C HIS A 146 0.61 -6.29 -6.42
N LEU A 147 0.36 -7.59 -6.26
CA LEU A 147 -0.82 -8.30 -6.75
C LEU A 147 -1.93 -8.27 -5.70
N ARG A 148 -2.70 -7.18 -5.68
CA ARG A 148 -3.80 -6.98 -4.73
C ARG A 148 -5.08 -7.75 -5.15
N TYR A 149 -4.99 -9.07 -5.17
CA TYR A 149 -6.10 -9.99 -5.52
C TYR A 149 -6.52 -10.85 -4.33
N GLU A 150 -6.50 -10.27 -3.13
CA GLU A 150 -6.93 -10.93 -1.90
C GLU A 150 -8.43 -10.76 -1.68
N LYS A 151 -9.01 -11.71 -0.93
CA LYS A 151 -10.45 -11.82 -0.69
C LYS A 151 -11.06 -10.54 -0.12
N ASP A 152 -10.36 -9.89 0.81
CA ASP A 152 -10.82 -8.65 1.44
C ASP A 152 -10.90 -7.48 0.44
N MET A 153 -9.94 -7.39 -0.48
CA MET A 153 -9.92 -6.36 -1.51
C MET A 153 -11.06 -6.54 -2.52
N LEU A 154 -11.26 -7.77 -2.99
CA LEU A 154 -12.31 -8.10 -3.95
C LEU A 154 -13.70 -7.89 -3.32
N SER A 155 -13.88 -8.33 -2.08
CA SER A 155 -15.10 -8.09 -1.31
C SER A 155 -15.37 -6.59 -1.11
N PHE A 156 -14.37 -5.81 -0.67
CA PHE A 156 -14.48 -4.37 -0.43
C PHE A 156 -14.83 -3.58 -1.70
N THR A 157 -14.21 -3.92 -2.83
CA THR A 157 -14.49 -3.26 -4.12
C THR A 157 -15.72 -3.79 -4.83
N GLY A 158 -16.28 -4.92 -4.38
CA GLY A 158 -17.39 -5.58 -5.07
C GLY A 158 -17.03 -6.13 -6.45
N CYS A 159 -15.75 -6.38 -6.70
CA CYS A 159 -15.26 -6.86 -7.99
C CYS A 159 -15.34 -8.37 -8.08
N THR A 160 -16.17 -8.86 -9.00
CA THR A 160 -16.51 -10.29 -9.15
C THR A 160 -16.19 -10.84 -10.54
N TYR A 161 -15.58 -10.05 -11.42
CA TYR A 161 -15.21 -10.51 -12.76
C TYR A 161 -14.24 -11.69 -12.70
N GLY A 162 -14.54 -12.73 -13.47
CA GLY A 162 -13.81 -13.99 -13.51
C GLY A 162 -14.11 -14.93 -12.33
N LEU A 163 -14.95 -14.53 -11.37
CA LEU A 163 -15.35 -15.40 -10.26
C LEU A 163 -16.57 -16.23 -10.64
N THR A 164 -16.72 -17.38 -9.98
CA THR A 164 -17.96 -18.17 -10.01
C THR A 164 -19.07 -17.48 -9.22
N ASP A 165 -20.31 -17.93 -9.39
CA ASP A 165 -21.45 -17.42 -8.62
C ASP A 165 -21.26 -17.66 -7.11
N ALA A 166 -20.72 -18.82 -6.73
CA ALA A 166 -20.42 -19.17 -5.35
C ALA A 166 -19.34 -18.26 -4.73
N GLU A 167 -18.24 -18.03 -5.45
CA GLU A 167 -17.20 -17.08 -5.02
C GLU A 167 -17.75 -15.65 -4.90
N SER A 168 -18.56 -15.21 -5.87
CA SER A 168 -19.17 -13.89 -5.87
C SER A 168 -20.10 -13.68 -4.67
N GLU A 169 -20.89 -14.70 -4.34
CA GLU A 169 -21.80 -14.69 -3.19
C GLU A 169 -21.03 -14.67 -1.87
N GLU A 170 -19.96 -15.45 -1.75
CA GLU A 170 -19.08 -15.42 -0.58
C GLU A 170 -18.51 -14.02 -0.32
N LEU A 171 -18.02 -13.36 -1.38
CA LEU A 171 -17.52 -11.99 -1.29
C LEU A 171 -18.61 -10.98 -0.92
N ARG A 172 -19.85 -11.17 -1.39
CA ARG A 172 -21.01 -10.34 -1.04
C ARG A 172 -21.33 -10.46 0.45
N ILE A 173 -21.45 -11.68 0.97
CA ILE A 173 -21.72 -11.95 2.39
C ILE A 173 -20.63 -11.32 3.28
N MET A 174 -19.35 -11.48 2.92
CA MET A 174 -18.25 -10.84 3.65
C MET A 174 -18.40 -9.31 3.68
N ARG A 175 -18.76 -8.69 2.55
CA ARG A 175 -18.94 -7.23 2.47
C ARG A 175 -20.08 -6.76 3.36
N GLU A 176 -21.21 -7.45 3.34
CA GLU A 176 -22.40 -7.10 4.11
C GLU A 176 -22.17 -7.24 5.62
N THR A 177 -21.53 -8.33 6.04
CA THR A 177 -21.24 -8.63 7.46
C THR A 177 -20.12 -7.78 8.07
N THR A 178 -19.29 -7.13 7.26
CA THR A 178 -18.19 -6.29 7.76
C THR A 178 -18.67 -4.89 8.19
N ASN A 179 -19.07 -4.72 9.45
CA ASN A 179 -19.74 -3.51 9.98
C ASN A 179 -19.09 -2.16 9.65
N HIS A 180 -17.76 -2.07 9.53
CA HIS A 180 -17.06 -0.80 9.34
C HIS A 180 -16.93 -0.37 7.87
N TRP A 181 -17.33 -1.20 6.91
CA TRP A 181 -17.42 -0.83 5.49
C TRP A 181 -18.79 -0.19 5.21
N LYS A 182 -18.76 1.07 4.77
CA LYS A 182 -19.98 1.88 4.59
C LYS A 182 -20.80 1.49 3.36
N VAL A 183 -20.13 1.13 2.27
CA VAL A 183 -20.79 0.80 0.99
C VAL A 183 -20.98 -0.71 0.93
N LYS A 184 -22.23 -1.15 0.80
CA LYS A 184 -22.62 -2.58 0.78
C LYS A 184 -23.14 -3.03 -0.57
N GLU A 185 -23.97 -2.20 -1.18
CA GLU A 185 -24.48 -2.44 -2.53
C GLU A 185 -23.51 -1.84 -3.53
N ILE A 186 -22.94 -2.69 -4.39
CA ILE A 186 -21.93 -2.31 -5.37
C ILE A 186 -22.22 -3.03 -6.68
N ASN A 187 -22.28 -2.26 -7.78
CA ASN A 187 -22.34 -2.81 -9.12
C ASN A 187 -20.93 -3.19 -9.60
N SER A 188 -20.63 -4.49 -9.62
CA SER A 188 -19.34 -5.05 -10.04
C SER A 188 -18.93 -4.61 -11.46
N THR A 189 -19.89 -4.57 -12.38
CA THR A 189 -19.66 -4.18 -13.79
C THR A 189 -19.23 -2.72 -13.89
N GLU A 190 -19.90 -1.82 -13.16
CA GLU A 190 -19.52 -0.40 -13.12
C GLU A 190 -18.13 -0.19 -12.50
N GLN A 191 -17.81 -0.93 -11.43
CA GLN A 191 -16.48 -0.88 -10.81
C GLN A 191 -15.38 -1.31 -11.79
N ARG A 192 -15.63 -2.38 -12.56
CA ARG A 192 -14.71 -2.87 -13.59
C ARG A 192 -14.52 -1.84 -14.69
N ILE A 193 -15.61 -1.38 -15.32
CA ILE A 193 -15.57 -0.38 -16.41
C ILE A 193 -14.92 0.94 -15.95
N GLY A 194 -15.09 1.30 -14.68
CA GLY A 194 -14.45 2.46 -14.07
C GLY A 194 -12.94 2.31 -13.82
N GLY A 195 -12.37 1.11 -13.91
CA GLY A 195 -10.98 0.82 -13.57
C GLY A 195 -10.73 0.77 -12.05
N PHE A 196 -11.79 0.58 -11.25
CA PHE A 196 -11.72 0.51 -9.80
C PHE A 196 -11.40 -0.90 -9.29
N CYS A 197 -11.61 -1.93 -10.11
CA CYS A 197 -11.19 -3.29 -9.77
C CYS A 197 -9.67 -3.49 -9.86
N PRO A 198 -9.08 -4.36 -9.02
CA PRO A 198 -7.76 -4.92 -9.29
C PRO A 198 -7.73 -5.66 -10.63
N LEU A 199 -6.60 -5.63 -11.33
CA LEU A 199 -6.38 -6.58 -12.42
C LEU A 199 -6.26 -8.00 -11.87
N THR A 200 -6.88 -8.97 -12.55
CA THR A 200 -6.72 -10.40 -12.26
C THR A 200 -5.27 -10.86 -12.54
N PRO A 201 -4.79 -11.98 -11.94
CA PRO A 201 -3.47 -12.51 -12.25
C PRO A 201 -3.25 -12.76 -13.75
N ARG A 202 -4.28 -13.27 -14.44
CA ARG A 202 -4.33 -13.42 -15.90
C ARG A 202 -4.09 -12.10 -16.64
N GLU A 203 -4.90 -11.08 -16.33
CA GLU A 203 -4.81 -9.76 -16.97
C GLU A 203 -3.45 -9.11 -16.73
N VAL A 204 -2.88 -9.27 -15.54
CA VAL A 204 -1.52 -8.82 -15.23
C VAL A 204 -0.48 -9.53 -16.10
N GLY A 205 -0.61 -10.85 -16.29
CA GLY A 205 0.29 -11.61 -17.16
C GLY A 205 0.24 -11.12 -18.60
N ILE A 206 -0.96 -10.91 -19.15
CA ILE A 206 -1.16 -10.35 -20.49
C ILE A 206 -0.54 -8.94 -20.58
N PHE A 207 -0.82 -8.08 -19.59
CA PHE A 207 -0.31 -6.71 -19.52
C PHE A 207 1.22 -6.66 -19.54
N LEU A 208 1.89 -7.44 -18.70
CA LEU A 208 3.36 -7.46 -18.64
C LEU A 208 3.98 -7.98 -19.95
N ARG A 209 3.37 -8.99 -20.59
CA ARG A 209 3.79 -9.47 -21.92
C ARG A 209 3.66 -8.38 -22.99
N ALA A 210 2.56 -7.63 -22.98
CA ALA A 210 2.30 -6.52 -23.90
C ALA A 210 3.36 -5.41 -23.77
N LEU A 211 3.79 -5.11 -22.55
CA LEU A 211 4.89 -4.17 -22.27
C LEU A 211 6.25 -4.66 -22.80
N GLY A 212 6.38 -5.94 -23.17
CA GLY A 212 7.59 -6.51 -23.76
C GLY A 212 8.45 -7.31 -22.79
N TYR A 213 7.97 -7.62 -21.58
CA TYR A 213 8.72 -8.47 -20.65
C TYR A 213 8.76 -9.94 -21.14
N PRO A 214 9.95 -10.56 -21.27
CA PRO A 214 10.09 -11.95 -21.70
C PRO A 214 9.61 -12.92 -20.60
N PRO A 215 9.27 -14.18 -20.92
CA PRO A 215 8.81 -15.15 -19.92
C PRO A 215 9.86 -15.42 -18.83
N SER A 216 11.14 -15.25 -19.16
CA SER A 216 12.26 -15.39 -18.24
C SER A 216 12.36 -14.30 -17.16
N THR A 217 11.53 -13.25 -17.23
CA THR A 217 11.52 -12.15 -16.25
C THR A 217 11.29 -12.69 -14.83
N LEU A 218 12.20 -12.38 -13.91
CA LEU A 218 12.04 -12.65 -12.48
C LEU A 218 11.00 -11.70 -11.89
N ILE A 219 9.92 -12.23 -11.33
CA ILE A 219 8.83 -11.45 -10.74
C ILE A 219 8.67 -11.85 -9.27
N TYR A 220 8.90 -10.90 -8.38
CA TYR A 220 8.53 -11.01 -6.98
C TYR A 220 7.06 -10.63 -6.80
N ILE A 221 6.26 -11.51 -6.19
CA ILE A 221 4.85 -11.26 -5.87
C ILE A 221 4.74 -10.70 -4.46
N ALA A 222 4.42 -9.40 -4.36
CA ALA A 222 4.09 -8.73 -3.11
C ALA A 222 2.56 -8.79 -2.90
N ALA A 223 2.08 -9.80 -2.18
CA ALA A 223 0.66 -10.02 -1.93
C ALA A 223 0.44 -10.79 -0.62
N GLY A 224 -0.77 -10.66 -0.07
CA GLY A 224 -1.30 -11.65 0.87
C GLY A 224 -1.79 -12.91 0.16
N GLU A 225 -2.72 -13.63 0.79
CA GLU A 225 -3.34 -14.81 0.19
C GLU A 225 -4.14 -14.44 -1.07
N ILE A 226 -3.73 -14.99 -2.21
CA ILE A 226 -4.41 -14.79 -3.49
C ILE A 226 -5.72 -15.57 -3.48
N TYR A 227 -6.83 -14.87 -3.73
CA TYR A 227 -8.14 -15.50 -3.76
C TYR A 227 -8.26 -16.49 -4.94
N GLY A 228 -8.63 -17.74 -4.63
CA GLY A 228 -8.61 -18.86 -5.57
C GLY A 228 -7.23 -19.54 -5.74
N GLY A 229 -6.21 -19.12 -4.97
CA GLY A 229 -4.91 -19.79 -4.84
C GLY A 229 -4.20 -20.04 -6.17
N ASP A 230 -3.54 -21.21 -6.25
CA ASP A 230 -2.74 -21.61 -7.41
C ASP A 230 -3.55 -21.69 -8.70
N THR A 231 -4.83 -22.10 -8.62
CA THR A 231 -5.73 -22.13 -9.78
C THR A 231 -5.83 -20.75 -10.42
N ARG A 232 -6.04 -19.71 -9.61
CA ARG A 232 -6.15 -18.33 -10.10
C ARG A 232 -4.81 -17.77 -10.60
N LEU A 233 -3.72 -18.23 -10.02
CA LEU A 233 -2.36 -17.78 -10.31
C LEU A 233 -1.74 -18.50 -11.53
N SER A 234 -2.28 -19.67 -11.91
CA SER A 234 -1.76 -20.55 -12.97
C SER A 234 -1.51 -19.83 -14.30
N GLU A 235 -2.41 -18.94 -14.73
CA GLU A 235 -2.26 -18.18 -15.98
C GLU A 235 -1.14 -17.13 -15.93
N LEU A 236 -0.85 -16.58 -14.75
CA LEU A 236 0.31 -15.71 -14.57
C LEU A 236 1.60 -16.55 -14.61
N MET A 237 1.61 -17.70 -13.93
CA MET A 237 2.75 -18.62 -13.91
C MET A 237 3.09 -19.17 -15.29
N SER A 238 2.09 -19.51 -16.10
CA SER A 238 2.33 -20.04 -17.46
C SER A 238 3.02 -19.03 -18.38
N ARG A 239 2.78 -17.73 -18.14
CA ARG A 239 3.42 -16.62 -18.88
C ARG A 239 4.78 -16.23 -18.32
N PHE A 240 4.95 -16.37 -17.00
CA PHE A 240 6.17 -16.01 -16.28
C PHE A 240 6.51 -17.12 -15.28
N PRO A 241 7.24 -18.17 -15.68
CA PRO A 241 7.59 -19.28 -14.79
C PRO A 241 8.48 -18.88 -13.60
N ASN A 242 9.16 -17.73 -13.67
CA ASN A 242 10.05 -17.24 -12.62
C ASN A 242 9.33 -16.34 -11.60
N LEU A 243 8.18 -16.80 -11.08
CA LEU A 243 7.53 -16.15 -9.95
C LEU A 243 8.20 -16.54 -8.63
N VAL A 244 8.38 -15.55 -7.76
CA VAL A 244 8.96 -15.74 -6.43
C VAL A 244 8.08 -15.09 -5.39
N PHE A 245 7.81 -15.83 -4.33
CA PHE A 245 7.09 -15.38 -3.15
C PHE A 245 8.06 -15.21 -1.99
N LYS A 246 7.69 -14.35 -1.04
CA LYS A 246 8.42 -14.18 0.22
C LYS A 246 8.70 -15.52 0.91
N GLU A 247 7.69 -16.39 0.94
CA GLU A 247 7.70 -17.73 1.55
C GLU A 247 8.69 -18.68 0.86
N THR A 248 8.98 -18.44 -0.43
CA THR A 248 9.97 -19.21 -1.20
C THR A 248 11.37 -18.58 -1.20
N LEU A 249 11.47 -17.30 -0.82
CA LEU A 249 12.70 -16.52 -0.85
C LEU A 249 13.39 -16.49 0.52
N ALA A 250 12.60 -16.54 1.59
CA ALA A 250 13.05 -16.64 2.96
C ALA A 250 13.05 -18.11 3.43
N THR A 251 13.93 -18.42 4.37
CA THR A 251 13.83 -19.69 5.12
C THR A 251 12.65 -19.64 6.08
N LYS A 252 12.17 -20.80 6.53
CA LYS A 252 11.06 -20.89 7.47
C LYS A 252 11.42 -20.20 8.79
N GLU A 253 12.66 -20.39 9.25
CA GLU A 253 13.20 -19.83 10.49
C GLU A 253 13.32 -18.30 10.42
N GLU A 254 13.69 -17.76 9.25
CA GLU A 254 13.72 -16.31 9.04
C GLU A 254 12.33 -15.67 9.11
N LEU A 255 11.29 -16.36 8.61
CA LEU A 255 9.93 -15.84 8.60
C LEU A 255 9.20 -16.04 9.92
N GLU A 256 9.55 -17.04 10.71
CA GLU A 256 8.85 -17.39 11.96
C GLU A 256 8.72 -16.20 12.92
N ALA A 257 9.71 -15.30 12.96
CA ALA A 257 9.65 -14.08 13.77
C ALA A 257 8.57 -13.07 13.31
N PHE A 258 8.08 -13.19 12.09
CA PHE A 258 7.18 -12.21 11.43
C PHE A 258 5.79 -12.78 11.11
N THR A 259 5.61 -14.10 11.10
CA THR A 259 4.38 -14.78 10.63
C THR A 259 3.14 -14.45 11.44
N SER A 260 3.28 -14.12 12.72
CA SER A 260 2.17 -13.71 13.59
C SER A 260 1.79 -12.22 13.45
N HIS A 261 2.54 -11.44 12.67
CA HIS A 261 2.37 -9.99 12.52
C HIS A 261 2.25 -9.61 11.03
N ALA A 262 1.02 -9.55 10.52
CA ALA A 262 0.72 -9.20 9.14
C ALA A 262 1.38 -7.88 8.71
N SER A 263 1.48 -6.91 9.63
CA SER A 263 2.08 -5.60 9.36
C SER A 263 3.59 -5.67 9.16
N GLN A 264 4.29 -6.52 9.93
CA GLN A 264 5.73 -6.71 9.74
C GLN A 264 6.01 -7.51 8.47
N THR A 265 5.16 -8.48 8.16
CA THR A 265 5.22 -9.22 6.91
C THR A 265 5.04 -8.30 5.68
N ALA A 266 4.06 -7.40 5.72
CA ALA A 266 3.85 -6.39 4.68
C ALA A 266 5.02 -5.39 4.57
N ALA A 267 5.74 -5.14 5.67
CA ALA A 267 6.94 -4.30 5.65
C ALA A 267 8.10 -4.95 4.86
N LEU A 268 8.25 -6.27 4.90
CA LEU A 268 9.21 -6.99 4.04
C LEU A 268 8.84 -6.82 2.57
N ASP A 269 7.56 -7.03 2.23
CA ASP A 269 7.06 -6.83 0.86
C ASP A 269 7.26 -5.38 0.39
N TYR A 270 7.15 -4.41 1.29
CA TYR A 270 7.42 -2.99 1.01
C TYR A 270 8.88 -2.76 0.64
N ILE A 271 9.84 -3.25 1.44
CA ILE A 271 11.27 -3.07 1.19
C ILE A 271 11.62 -3.67 -0.19
N ILE A 272 11.20 -4.91 -0.44
CA ILE A 272 11.48 -5.62 -1.69
C ILE A 272 10.87 -4.87 -2.89
N SER A 273 9.69 -4.27 -2.71
CA SER A 273 9.03 -3.47 -3.74
C SER A 273 9.69 -2.11 -4.00
N VAL A 274 10.24 -1.47 -2.97
CA VAL A 274 10.98 -0.21 -3.13
C VAL A 274 12.31 -0.44 -3.83
N GLU A 275 12.98 -1.57 -3.58
CA GLU A 275 14.28 -1.92 -4.15
C GLU A 275 14.24 -2.58 -5.54
N SER A 276 13.06 -2.90 -6.07
CA SER A 276 12.94 -3.52 -7.40
C SER A 276 13.34 -2.58 -8.54
N ASP A 277 13.73 -3.11 -9.69
CA ASP A 277 14.00 -2.31 -10.89
C ASP A 277 12.72 -1.68 -11.42
N VAL A 278 11.64 -2.45 -11.39
CA VAL A 278 10.31 -2.02 -11.81
C VAL A 278 9.29 -2.43 -10.76
N PHE A 279 8.44 -1.48 -10.37
CA PHE A 279 7.30 -1.74 -9.50
C PHE A 279 6.00 -1.64 -10.29
N VAL A 280 5.13 -2.64 -10.16
CA VAL A 280 3.83 -2.71 -10.84
C VAL A 280 2.75 -3.06 -9.83
N PRO A 281 1.81 -2.14 -9.51
CA PRO A 281 0.67 -2.47 -8.67
C PRO A 281 -0.57 -2.86 -9.49
N SER A 282 -1.19 -4.00 -9.20
CA SER A 282 -2.45 -4.41 -9.85
C SER A 282 -3.65 -3.57 -9.39
N HIS A 283 -3.56 -2.92 -8.23
CA HIS A 283 -4.57 -2.01 -7.69
C HIS A 283 -3.96 -0.78 -6.97
N SER A 284 -4.68 0.34 -6.92
CA SER A 284 -4.19 1.63 -6.38
C SER A 284 -4.46 1.82 -4.88
N GLY A 285 -4.07 0.82 -4.07
CA GLY A 285 -4.22 0.82 -2.60
C GLY A 285 -3.15 1.62 -1.85
N ASN A 286 -3.20 1.58 -0.51
CA ASN A 286 -2.28 2.32 0.35
C ASN A 286 -0.81 1.92 0.13
N MET A 287 -0.51 0.62 0.13
CA MET A 287 0.85 0.13 -0.12
C MET A 287 1.39 0.58 -1.49
N ALA A 288 0.60 0.43 -2.55
CA ALA A 288 0.97 0.89 -3.88
C ALA A 288 1.29 2.39 -3.93
N ARG A 289 0.50 3.23 -3.24
CA ARG A 289 0.75 4.68 -3.14
C ARG A 289 2.01 4.99 -2.35
N THR A 290 2.23 4.32 -1.23
CA THR A 290 3.41 4.55 -0.37
C THR A 290 4.68 4.10 -1.06
N VAL A 291 4.71 2.92 -1.71
CA VAL A 291 5.86 2.43 -2.48
C VAL A 291 6.15 3.36 -3.65
N LYS A 292 5.14 3.73 -4.44
CA LYS A 292 5.30 4.67 -5.58
C LYS A 292 5.89 6.00 -5.13
N GLY A 293 5.43 6.54 -4.02
CA GLY A 293 5.96 7.80 -3.48
C GLY A 293 7.38 7.68 -2.94
N HIS A 294 7.72 6.56 -2.28
CA HIS A 294 9.09 6.32 -1.80
C HIS A 294 10.06 6.12 -2.97
N ARG A 295 9.67 5.36 -3.99
CA ARG A 295 10.44 5.20 -5.23
C ARG A 295 10.70 6.53 -5.93
N ARG A 296 9.74 7.47 -5.89
CA ARG A 296 9.94 8.85 -6.37
C ARG A 296 10.93 9.62 -5.51
N TYR A 297 10.81 9.53 -4.19
CA TYR A 297 11.74 10.14 -3.23
C TYR A 297 13.19 9.67 -3.42
N LEU A 298 13.40 8.39 -3.74
CA LEU A 298 14.72 7.80 -4.01
C LEU A 298 15.23 8.01 -5.45
N GLY A 299 14.90 9.15 -6.07
CA GLY A 299 15.39 9.50 -7.40
C GLY A 299 14.55 8.92 -8.55
N HIS A 300 13.22 8.93 -8.42
CA HIS A 300 12.30 8.58 -9.52
C HIS A 300 12.49 7.16 -10.10
N ARG A 301 12.65 6.15 -9.23
CA ARG A 301 12.72 4.74 -9.66
C ARG A 301 11.46 4.32 -10.42
N LYS A 302 11.63 3.51 -11.48
CA LYS A 302 10.57 3.15 -12.44
C LYS A 302 9.35 2.51 -11.76
N THR A 303 8.16 3.04 -12.00
CA THR A 303 6.90 2.50 -11.49
C THR A 303 5.85 2.51 -12.58
N ILE A 304 5.46 1.35 -13.08
CA ILE A 304 4.45 1.26 -14.14
C ILE A 304 3.09 1.09 -13.47
N THR A 305 2.24 2.11 -13.57
CA THR A 305 0.86 2.05 -13.04
C THR A 305 -0.08 1.64 -14.17
N PRO A 306 -0.75 0.47 -14.11
CA PRO A 306 -1.68 0.09 -15.16
C PRO A 306 -2.84 1.09 -15.29
N ASP A 307 -3.11 1.59 -16.49
CA ASP A 307 -4.36 2.28 -16.83
C ASP A 307 -5.48 1.25 -16.89
N ARG A 308 -5.96 0.83 -15.72
CA ARG A 308 -6.96 -0.23 -15.59
C ARG A 308 -8.24 0.07 -16.35
N LYS A 309 -8.66 1.34 -16.38
CA LYS A 309 -9.86 1.77 -17.09
C LYS A 309 -9.69 1.58 -18.60
N GLY A 310 -8.54 1.97 -19.15
CA GLY A 310 -8.22 1.70 -20.54
C GLY A 310 -8.06 0.21 -20.82
N LEU A 311 -7.31 -0.50 -19.97
CA LEU A 311 -6.98 -1.92 -20.13
C LEU A 311 -8.22 -2.81 -20.13
N VAL A 312 -9.21 -2.55 -19.26
CA VAL A 312 -10.49 -3.28 -19.26
C VAL A 312 -11.14 -3.23 -20.64
N LYS A 313 -11.21 -2.06 -21.28
CA LYS A 313 -11.76 -1.94 -22.65
C LYS A 313 -10.98 -2.76 -23.66
N VAL A 314 -9.67 -2.89 -23.48
CA VAL A 314 -8.82 -3.68 -24.38
C VAL A 314 -9.04 -5.17 -24.13
N PHE A 315 -9.15 -5.59 -22.87
CA PHE A 315 -9.43 -6.98 -22.51
C PHE A 315 -10.82 -7.43 -22.96
N ASP A 316 -11.84 -6.60 -22.82
CA ASP A 316 -13.20 -6.92 -23.28
C ASP A 316 -13.25 -7.11 -24.81
N LYS A 317 -12.45 -6.35 -25.58
CA LYS A 317 -12.24 -6.58 -27.02
C LYS A 317 -11.54 -7.90 -27.32
N MET A 318 -10.68 -8.36 -26.42
CA MET A 318 -10.05 -9.68 -26.57
C MET A 318 -11.04 -10.81 -26.31
N GLU A 319 -11.91 -10.68 -25.30
CA GLU A 319 -12.95 -11.68 -25.00
C GLU A 319 -13.99 -11.82 -26.11
N THR A 320 -14.32 -10.71 -26.77
CA THR A 320 -15.23 -10.67 -27.92
C THR A 320 -14.55 -10.97 -29.25
N GLU A 321 -13.29 -11.45 -29.21
CA GLU A 321 -12.44 -11.79 -30.37
C GLU A 321 -12.16 -10.64 -31.36
N GLN A 322 -12.50 -9.40 -31.01
CA GLN A 322 -12.23 -8.20 -31.80
C GLN A 322 -10.75 -7.79 -31.80
N LEU A 323 -9.98 -8.30 -30.83
CA LEU A 323 -8.56 -8.05 -30.69
C LEU A 323 -7.85 -9.33 -30.21
N LYS A 324 -6.66 -9.62 -30.73
CA LYS A 324 -5.85 -10.77 -30.29
C LYS A 324 -4.51 -10.29 -29.74
N GLU A 325 -3.91 -11.09 -28.86
CA GLU A 325 -2.53 -10.84 -28.44
C GLU A 325 -1.60 -10.85 -29.66
N GLY A 326 -0.71 -9.87 -29.73
CA GLY A 326 0.17 -9.67 -30.89
C GLY A 326 0.73 -8.25 -30.93
N SER A 327 1.31 -7.88 -32.08
CA SER A 327 2.00 -6.60 -32.25
C SER A 327 1.07 -5.40 -32.06
N SER A 328 -0.14 -5.43 -32.64
CA SER A 328 -1.10 -4.32 -32.55
C SER A 328 -1.61 -4.11 -31.11
N PHE A 329 -1.93 -5.20 -30.39
CA PHE A 329 -2.30 -5.14 -28.98
C PHE A 329 -1.16 -4.60 -28.12
N SER A 330 0.05 -5.11 -28.33
CA SER A 330 1.23 -4.68 -27.58
C SER A 330 1.55 -3.20 -27.82
N LEU A 331 1.39 -2.73 -29.06
CA LEU A 331 1.57 -1.31 -29.40
C LEU A 331 0.56 -0.44 -28.64
N LEU A 332 -0.73 -0.82 -28.64
CA LEU A 332 -1.78 -0.09 -27.92
C LEU A 332 -1.46 0.00 -26.42
N VAL A 333 -1.12 -1.12 -25.78
CA VAL A 333 -0.78 -1.13 -24.36
C VAL A 333 0.46 -0.29 -24.06
N ARG A 334 1.50 -0.34 -24.91
CA ARG A 334 2.70 0.49 -24.73
C ARG A 334 2.41 1.98 -24.88
N GLN A 335 1.64 2.38 -25.88
CA GLN A 335 1.23 3.77 -26.08
C GLN A 335 0.44 4.31 -24.87
N MET A 336 -0.46 3.51 -24.31
CA MET A 336 -1.20 3.88 -23.08
C MET A 336 -0.27 4.12 -21.87
N HIS A 337 0.94 3.56 -21.87
CA HIS A 337 1.87 3.59 -20.74
C HIS A 337 3.22 4.25 -21.08
N GLU A 338 3.32 4.99 -22.18
CA GLU A 338 4.58 5.58 -22.66
C GLU A 338 5.21 6.54 -21.64
N ASN A 339 4.37 7.27 -20.90
CA ASN A 339 4.78 8.23 -19.85
C ASN A 339 4.84 7.63 -18.44
N SER A 340 4.70 6.31 -18.28
CA SER A 340 4.63 5.65 -16.95
C SER A 340 5.99 5.51 -16.27
#